data_AF-A0A2J6IE71-F1
#
_entry.id   AF-A0A2J6IE71-F1
#
_cell.length_a   1.000
_cell.length_b   1.000
_cell.length_c   1.000
_cell.angle_alpha   90.00
_cell.angle_beta   90.00
_cell.angle_gamma   90.00
#
_symmetry.space_group_name_H-M   'P 1'
#
loop_
_entity.id
_entity.type
_entity.pdbx_description
1 polymer ?
#
loop_
_entity_poly.entity_id
_entity_poly.type
_entity_poly.pdbx_seq_one_letter_code
_entity_poly.pdbx_strand_id
1 'polypeptide(L)'
;AQIEKYEDVVYTDKKGETTKPVKNDIKALADFSSHHKDVDLMGQIVYNDKKEETFNFGKHKGKTVKEVFLNEPSYYGWMMNADFPLYTKKIITRIKLKMGVL
;
A
#
# COMPACT_ATOMS: atom_id res chain seq x y z
N ALA A 1 -21.40 -0.02 25.70
CA ALA A 1 -21.12 -0.19 24.24
C ALA A 1 -20.46 -1.54 24.00
N GLN A 2 -20.42 -2.08 22.76
CA GLN A 2 -19.83 -3.40 22.48
C GLN A 2 -18.36 -3.54 22.93
N ILE A 3 -17.68 -2.42 23.16
CA ILE A 3 -16.30 -2.29 23.65
C ILE A 3 -16.15 -2.69 25.14
N GLU A 4 -17.16 -2.51 25.99
CA GLU A 4 -17.09 -2.87 27.43
C GLU A 4 -17.03 -4.39 27.66
N LYS A 5 -17.43 -5.21 26.66
CA LYS A 5 -17.47 -6.68 26.80
C LYS A 5 -16.11 -7.36 26.68
N TYR A 6 -15.08 -6.66 26.19
CA TYR A 6 -13.79 -7.26 25.82
C TYR A 6 -12.60 -6.61 26.53
N GLU A 7 -12.83 -5.64 27.41
CA GLU A 7 -11.77 -4.86 28.05
C GLU A 7 -10.85 -5.73 28.94
N ASP A 8 -11.37 -6.82 29.50
CA ASP A 8 -10.64 -7.70 30.43
C ASP A 8 -10.52 -9.16 29.96
N VAL A 9 -10.83 -9.46 28.70
CA VAL A 9 -10.76 -10.85 28.20
C VAL A 9 -9.34 -11.16 27.74
N VAL A 10 -8.61 -11.91 28.57
CA VAL A 10 -7.30 -12.47 28.23
C VAL A 10 -7.48 -13.58 27.20
N TYR A 11 -6.90 -13.40 26.01
CA TYR A 11 -6.84 -14.42 24.97
C TYR A 11 -5.46 -15.10 24.99
N THR A 12 -5.47 -16.40 25.25
CA THR A 12 -4.27 -17.24 25.16
C THR A 12 -4.32 -18.02 23.85
N ASP A 13 -3.30 -17.87 23.02
CA ASP A 13 -3.20 -18.63 21.78
C ASP A 13 -2.86 -20.11 22.03
N LYS A 14 -2.92 -20.94 20.98
CA LYS A 14 -2.62 -22.38 21.06
C LYS A 14 -1.15 -22.69 21.37
N LYS A 15 -0.28 -21.68 21.50
CA LYS A 15 1.14 -21.81 21.84
C LYS A 15 1.46 -21.31 23.26
N GLY A 16 0.45 -20.84 24.01
CA GLY A 16 0.60 -20.41 25.40
C GLY A 16 1.07 -18.96 25.55
N GLU A 17 1.09 -18.16 24.49
CA GLU A 17 1.51 -16.77 24.58
C GLU A 17 0.33 -15.86 24.95
N THR A 18 0.53 -15.07 26.00
CA THR A 18 -0.47 -14.10 26.50
C THR A 18 -0.18 -12.75 25.86
N THR A 19 -1.01 -12.33 24.89
CA THR A 19 -0.93 -10.99 24.33
C THR A 19 -1.91 -10.08 25.06
N LYS A 20 -1.40 -8.96 25.59
CA LYS A 20 -2.28 -7.91 26.12
C LYS A 20 -3.10 -7.36 24.94
N PRO A 21 -4.43 -7.18 25.07
CA PRO A 21 -5.23 -6.60 24.00
C PRO A 21 -4.61 -5.26 23.61
N VAL A 22 -4.49 -5.08 22.31
CA VAL A 22 -3.96 -3.88 21.65
C VAL A 22 -4.42 -2.66 22.42
N LYS A 23 -3.46 -1.92 22.98
CA LYS A 23 -3.69 -0.66 23.68
C LYS A 23 -4.67 0.15 22.82
N ASN A 24 -5.83 0.48 23.35
CA ASN A 24 -6.91 1.22 22.69
C ASN A 24 -6.52 2.69 22.52
N ASP A 25 -5.37 2.92 21.89
CA ASP A 25 -4.85 4.23 21.58
C ASP A 25 -5.39 4.60 20.20
N ILE A 26 -6.54 5.27 20.21
CA ILE A 26 -7.20 5.78 19.00
C ILE A 26 -6.23 6.63 18.16
N LYS A 27 -5.24 7.28 18.79
CA LYS A 27 -4.22 8.06 18.08
C LYS A 27 -3.18 7.15 17.42
N ALA A 28 -2.70 6.12 18.11
CA ALA A 28 -1.81 5.12 17.49
C ALA A 28 -2.50 4.32 16.38
N LEU A 29 -3.80 4.03 16.54
CA LEU A 29 -4.63 3.40 15.51
C LEU A 29 -4.90 4.35 14.34
N ALA A 30 -5.19 5.63 14.61
CA ALA A 30 -5.37 6.65 13.58
C ALA A 30 -4.06 6.94 12.84
N ASP A 31 -2.92 6.97 13.54
CA ASP A 31 -1.60 7.07 12.92
C ASP A 31 -1.38 5.82 12.06
N PHE A 32 -1.54 4.60 12.59
CA PHE A 32 -1.41 3.36 11.80
C PHE A 32 -2.36 3.30 10.60
N SER A 33 -3.61 3.76 10.72
CA SER A 33 -4.62 3.74 9.66
C SER A 33 -4.54 4.92 8.70
N SER A 34 -3.94 6.05 9.08
CA SER A 34 -3.86 7.26 8.23
C SER A 34 -2.63 7.24 7.31
N HIS A 35 -1.73 6.27 7.46
CA HIS A 35 -0.64 6.01 6.52
C HIS A 35 -1.10 5.38 5.20
N HIS A 36 -2.33 5.63 4.75
CA HIS A 36 -2.75 5.35 3.38
C HIS A 36 -2.02 6.30 2.43
N LYS A 37 -0.75 5.98 2.16
CA LYS A 37 0.03 6.54 1.06
C LYS A 37 -0.40 5.96 -0.28
N ASP A 38 -1.50 5.20 -0.31
CA ASP A 38 -1.98 4.48 -1.48
C ASP A 38 -2.40 5.46 -2.58
N VAL A 39 -1.77 5.34 -3.73
CA VAL A 39 -2.10 6.07 -4.96
C VAL A 39 -3.20 5.33 -5.72
N ASP A 40 -3.25 4.01 -5.59
CA ASP A 40 -4.32 3.16 -6.11
C ASP A 40 -5.04 2.40 -4.99
N LEU A 41 -6.28 1.98 -5.25
CA LEU A 41 -7.13 1.33 -4.23
C LEU A 41 -6.58 0.00 -3.69
N MET A 42 -5.67 -0.67 -4.41
CA MET A 42 -5.08 -1.94 -3.99
C MET A 42 -3.72 -1.77 -3.30
N GLY A 43 -3.25 -0.53 -3.10
CA GLY A 43 -1.96 -0.25 -2.46
C GLY A 43 -0.75 -0.81 -3.23
N GLN A 44 -0.89 -0.97 -4.54
CA GLN A 44 0.17 -1.43 -5.44
C GLN A 44 1.09 -0.29 -5.84
N ILE A 45 0.53 0.91 -5.98
CA ILE A 45 1.25 2.15 -6.17
C ILE A 45 1.02 2.99 -4.92
N VAL A 46 2.12 3.43 -4.29
CA VAL A 46 2.09 4.20 -3.04
C VAL A 46 3.01 5.41 -3.15
N TYR A 47 2.72 6.47 -2.43
CA TYR A 47 3.64 7.59 -2.25
C TYR A 47 4.76 7.19 -1.29
N ASN A 48 6.00 7.54 -1.64
CA ASN A 48 7.10 7.54 -0.67
C ASN A 48 7.09 8.82 0.19
N ASP A 49 8.07 8.99 1.09
CA ASP A 49 8.17 10.17 1.96
C ASP A 49 8.42 11.48 1.18
N LYS A 50 8.90 11.37 -0.06
CA LYS A 50 9.10 12.50 -0.98
C LYS A 50 7.87 12.80 -1.84
N LYS A 51 6.73 12.13 -1.60
CA LYS A 51 5.49 12.22 -2.38
C LYS A 51 5.64 11.78 -3.84
N GLU A 52 6.54 10.84 -4.12
CA GLU A 52 6.72 10.24 -5.45
C GLU A 52 5.95 8.92 -5.53
N GLU A 53 5.31 8.64 -6.66
CA GLU A 53 4.63 7.37 -6.89
C GLU A 53 5.66 6.22 -7.03
N THR A 54 5.56 5.22 -6.16
CA THR A 54 6.44 4.04 -6.08
C THR A 54 5.67 2.74 -6.15
N PHE A 55 6.32 1.67 -6.60
CA PHE A 55 5.75 0.33 -6.53
C PHE A 55 5.82 -0.23 -5.11
N ASN A 56 4.75 -0.87 -4.65
CA ASN A 56 4.69 -1.58 -3.36
C ASN A 56 4.73 -3.11 -3.53
N PHE A 57 5.03 -3.60 -4.73
CA PHE A 57 5.02 -5.02 -5.08
C PHE A 57 6.19 -5.42 -5.99
N GLY A 58 6.40 -6.73 -6.11
CA GLY A 58 7.30 -7.33 -7.10
C GLY A 58 8.77 -6.92 -6.95
N LYS A 59 9.57 -7.20 -7.99
CA LYS A 59 11.02 -6.93 -8.02
C LYS A 59 11.40 -5.45 -7.94
N HIS A 60 10.45 -4.55 -8.22
CA HIS A 60 10.66 -3.10 -8.24
C HIS A 60 10.07 -2.39 -7.01
N LYS A 61 9.71 -3.14 -5.96
CA LYS A 61 9.19 -2.57 -4.71
C LYS A 61 10.13 -1.48 -4.16
N GLY A 62 9.55 -0.33 -3.80
CA GLY A 62 10.24 0.86 -3.30
C GLY A 62 10.81 1.77 -4.38
N LYS A 63 10.93 1.32 -5.64
CA LYS A 63 11.40 2.16 -6.76
C LYS A 63 10.27 3.04 -7.28
N THR A 64 10.63 4.22 -7.79
CA THR A 64 9.65 5.12 -8.40
C THR A 64 9.12 4.54 -9.71
N VAL A 65 7.83 4.75 -9.97
CA VAL A 65 7.21 4.33 -11.24
C VAL A 65 7.92 4.97 -12.43
N LYS A 66 8.32 6.25 -12.27
CA LYS A 66 9.08 7.00 -13.26
C LYS A 66 10.42 6.34 -13.59
N GLU A 67 11.23 6.02 -12.58
CA GLU A 67 12.55 5.39 -12.76
C GLU A 67 12.43 4.06 -13.51
N VAL A 68 11.50 3.20 -13.11
CA VAL A 68 11.30 1.89 -13.75
C VAL A 68 10.81 2.06 -15.18
N PHE A 69 9.91 3.00 -15.46
CA PHE A 69 9.43 3.21 -16.83
C PHE A 69 10.50 3.83 -17.75
N LEU A 70 11.47 4.57 -17.20
CA LEU A 70 12.63 5.07 -17.96
C LEU A 70 13.64 3.95 -18.23
N ASN A 71 13.97 3.15 -17.21
CA ASN A 71 15.02 2.12 -17.30
C ASN A 71 14.53 0.81 -17.92
N GLU A 72 13.25 0.46 -17.73
CA GLU A 72 12.60 -0.74 -18.27
C GLU A 72 11.23 -0.37 -18.91
N PRO A 73 11.19 0.32 -20.07
CA PRO A 73 9.93 0.78 -20.69
C PRO A 73 8.91 -0.33 -20.98
N SER A 74 9.37 -1.57 -21.20
CA SER A 74 8.52 -2.75 -21.40
C SER A 74 7.69 -3.11 -20.17
N TYR A 75 8.09 -2.67 -18.97
CA TYR A 75 7.37 -2.95 -17.72
C TYR A 75 5.97 -2.34 -17.72
N TYR A 76 5.77 -1.17 -18.34
CA TYR A 76 4.43 -0.61 -18.55
C TYR A 76 3.54 -1.57 -19.35
N GLY A 77 4.05 -2.13 -20.45
CA GLY A 77 3.31 -3.07 -21.29
C GLY A 77 2.95 -4.35 -20.53
N TRP A 78 3.89 -4.88 -19.74
CA TRP A 78 3.62 -6.01 -18.85
C TRP A 78 2.48 -5.69 -17.87
N MET A 79 2.50 -4.53 -17.22
CA MET A 79 1.42 -4.13 -16.29
C MET A 79 0.08 -3.96 -16.99
N MET A 80 0.05 -3.43 -18.21
CA MET A 80 -1.21 -3.28 -18.97
C MET A 80 -1.82 -4.63 -19.34
N ASN A 81 -0.99 -5.65 -19.58
CA ASN A 81 -1.42 -7.00 -19.95
C ASN A 81 -1.67 -7.91 -18.73
N ALA A 82 -1.02 -7.66 -17.60
CA ALA A 82 -1.21 -8.41 -16.36
C ALA A 82 -2.59 -8.15 -15.73
N ASP A 83 -2.99 -9.01 -14.80
CA ASP A 83 -4.27 -8.94 -14.11
C ASP A 83 -4.25 -7.91 -12.96
N PHE A 84 -4.13 -6.63 -13.35
CA PHE A 84 -4.25 -5.50 -12.43
C PHE A 84 -5.63 -4.84 -12.57
N PRO A 85 -6.22 -4.33 -11.47
CA PRO A 85 -7.45 -3.57 -11.53
C PRO A 85 -7.35 -2.40 -12.51
N LEU A 86 -8.46 -2.09 -13.18
CA LEU A 86 -8.52 -1.01 -14.17
C LEU A 86 -8.04 0.33 -13.59
N TYR A 87 -8.30 0.58 -12.30
CA TYR A 87 -7.86 1.81 -11.65
C TYR A 87 -6.33 1.89 -11.52
N THR A 88 -5.65 0.82 -11.10
CA THR A 88 -4.18 0.74 -11.09
C THR A 88 -3.60 0.99 -12.48
N LYS A 89 -4.18 0.36 -13.52
CA LYS A 89 -3.79 0.58 -14.92
C LYS A 89 -3.94 2.06 -15.34
N LYS A 90 -5.05 2.71 -14.98
CA LYS A 90 -5.26 4.15 -15.20
C LYS A 90 -4.21 5.02 -14.50
N ILE A 91 -3.85 4.69 -13.26
CA ILE A 91 -2.83 5.42 -12.49
C ILE A 91 -1.46 5.35 -13.18
N ILE A 92 -1.00 4.17 -13.58
CA ILE A 92 0.30 4.05 -14.25
C ILE A 92 0.32 4.70 -15.63
N THR A 93 -0.79 4.67 -16.39
CA THR A 93 -0.91 5.42 -17.65
C THR A 93 -0.83 6.91 -17.40
N ARG A 94 -1.52 7.43 -16.38
CA ARG A 94 -1.44 8.85 -15.99
C ARG A 94 0.00 9.26 -15.67
N ILE A 95 0.73 8.45 -14.91
CA ILE A 95 2.14 8.72 -14.58
C ILE A 95 2.99 8.74 -15.86
N LYS A 96 2.82 7.75 -16.74
CA LYS A 96 3.53 7.69 -18.03
C LYS A 96 3.28 8.94 -18.90
N LEU A 97 2.04 9.41 -18.99
CA LEU A 97 1.70 10.63 -19.75
C LEU A 97 2.34 11.90 -19.15
N LYS A 98 2.37 12.02 -17.82
CA LYS A 98 3.05 13.15 -17.14
C LYS A 98 4.55 13.21 -17.43
N MET A 99 5.17 12.09 -17.78
CA MET A 99 6.61 12.04 -18.10
C MET A 99 6.94 12.67 -19.46
N GLY A 100 5.95 13.00 -20.29
CA GLY A 100 6.18 13.56 -21.63
C GLY A 100 6.74 12.56 -22.63
N VAL A 101 6.54 11.26 -22.40
CA VAL A 101 6.99 10.18 -23.30
C VAL A 101 5.82 9.74 -24.18
N LEU A 102 5.41 10.65 -25.08
CA LEU A 102 4.67 10.39 -26.33
C LEU A 102 4.89 11.58 -27.26
#